data_AF-A0A4R4ZN14-F1
#
_entry.id   AF-A0A4R4ZN14-F1
#
_cell.length_a   1.000
_cell.length_b   1.000
_cell.length_c   1.000
_cell.angle_alpha   90.00
_cell.angle_beta   90.00
_cell.angle_gamma   90.00
#
_symmetry.space_group_name_H-M   'P 1'
#
loop_
_entity.id
_entity.type
_entity.pdbx_description
1 polymer ?
#
loop_
_entity_poly.entity_id
_entity_poly.type
_entity_poly.pdbx_seq_one_letter_code
_entity_poly.pdbx_strand_id
1 'polypeptide(L)'
;MSTADRLLVPVGPDSAPWRTISPHRTVLVIVHTVTAWNRFADILPVFDSDRRVQLVFTFPDASAVSAGIEEHLVAQGTRVIPWERALAADFDLALSAHHSGDLHKVRAPLAVLSHGMGYTKYSHRDTGTPGHRDTYGLSARWLLRGGELTPASIILTHHEQLDRLAAVSAEALSSAFVGGDPCFDRLMVSAHRREHYRRALGVHDDRTIVAVTSTWGSRSLFGTNPDLIATLAAELELDSYVVAVILHPNTWYAHSPAQIRLWLGDCLRSGVRLIPPAEGWQQTILAADITIGDNGSVSGYSAAAGRPTLLATFPVADVVPTSAIDALGQSSARLNLHAAFEPQIIAAGPPDPRIRALTTSVPSEASARHRAEFYRLMHLPEPQSPAILPQYDADQLRPMTQPVSSWWASTSKDADGNYTVRRWPASVVGRPDYSPEDMPRHLVASADEPRRDLFANAAICVVNGPAATPSTVFRERPACSMVAVRTGPATCSLVHRTGWTADLAVFSATNHPVDPAIPTSVIHDQLAAQRTPPETFEILLGSTQITAALSQVSSKAE
;
A
#
# COMPACT_ATOMS: atom_id res chain seq x y z
N MET A 1 31.58 27.36 -5.48
CA MET A 1 30.68 27.17 -6.64
C MET A 1 30.72 25.72 -7.00
N SER A 2 29.71 24.97 -6.57
CA SER A 2 29.63 23.52 -6.78
C SER A 2 29.30 23.26 -8.25
N THR A 3 29.72 22.13 -8.79
CA THR A 3 29.45 21.64 -10.16
C THR A 3 27.95 21.57 -10.53
N ALA A 4 27.04 21.86 -9.60
CA ALA A 4 25.61 22.09 -9.81
C ALA A 4 25.26 23.43 -10.52
N ASP A 5 26.20 24.40 -10.61
CA ASP A 5 25.91 25.77 -11.08
C ASP A 5 25.74 25.95 -12.60
N ARG A 6 26.04 24.93 -13.42
CA ARG A 6 25.90 24.99 -14.89
C ARG A 6 25.25 23.73 -15.45
N LEU A 7 23.93 23.65 -15.36
CA LEU A 7 23.17 22.80 -16.28
C LEU A 7 23.29 23.43 -17.68
N LEU A 8 24.15 22.85 -18.51
CA LEU A 8 24.32 23.26 -19.91
C LEU A 8 23.19 22.72 -20.80
N VAL A 9 22.44 21.69 -20.40
CA VAL A 9 21.44 20.98 -21.26
C VAL A 9 20.31 20.42 -20.39
N PRO A 10 19.06 20.28 -20.86
CA PRO A 10 18.51 20.78 -22.12
C PRO A 10 18.05 22.23 -22.03
N VAL A 11 17.98 22.81 -20.84
CA VAL A 11 17.56 24.21 -20.61
C VAL A 11 18.76 25.11 -20.34
N GLY A 12 18.63 26.40 -20.72
CA GLY A 12 19.66 27.42 -20.54
C GLY A 12 20.14 28.05 -21.86
N PRO A 13 20.62 29.30 -21.85
CA PRO A 13 21.01 30.04 -23.05
C PRO A 13 22.14 29.36 -23.83
N ASP A 14 23.07 28.70 -23.13
CA ASP A 14 24.22 28.02 -23.73
C ASP A 14 23.95 26.55 -24.11
N SER A 15 22.68 26.13 -24.10
CA SER A 15 22.32 24.71 -24.29
C SER A 15 22.22 24.25 -25.72
N ALA A 16 21.92 25.16 -26.66
CA ALA A 16 21.67 24.83 -28.05
C ALA A 16 22.78 23.99 -28.73
N PRO A 17 24.08 24.27 -28.54
CA PRO A 17 25.15 23.49 -29.19
C PRO A 17 25.26 22.04 -28.72
N TRP A 18 24.69 21.73 -27.55
CA TRP A 18 24.82 20.42 -26.89
C TRP A 18 23.53 19.59 -26.98
N ARG A 19 22.48 20.12 -27.63
CA ARG A 19 21.19 19.43 -27.82
C ARG A 19 21.26 18.53 -29.06
N THR A 20 21.18 17.21 -28.87
CA THR A 20 21.06 16.25 -29.98
C THR A 20 19.70 16.36 -30.69
N ILE A 21 18.64 16.65 -29.94
CA ILE A 21 17.29 16.94 -30.46
C ILE A 21 16.92 18.35 -30.04
N SER A 22 16.37 19.14 -30.95
CA SER A 22 15.84 20.48 -30.66
C SER A 22 14.34 20.39 -30.37
N PRO A 23 13.90 20.30 -29.09
CA PRO A 23 12.48 20.31 -28.77
C PRO A 23 11.85 21.65 -29.17
N HIS A 24 10.59 21.62 -29.58
CA HIS A 24 9.80 22.82 -29.88
C HIS A 24 9.23 23.45 -28.60
N ARG A 25 8.96 22.63 -27.59
CA ARG A 25 8.34 23.03 -26.32
C ARG A 25 9.07 22.42 -25.13
N THR A 26 9.20 23.18 -24.06
CA THR A 26 9.74 22.73 -22.77
C THR A 26 8.65 22.82 -21.70
N VAL A 27 8.39 21.71 -21.02
CA VAL A 27 7.41 21.60 -19.94
C VAL A 27 8.14 21.51 -18.61
N LEU A 28 7.81 22.41 -17.68
CA LEU A 28 8.26 22.36 -16.30
C LEU A 28 7.29 21.54 -15.46
N VAL A 29 7.78 20.46 -14.85
CA VAL A 29 7.02 19.63 -13.92
C VAL A 29 7.46 19.96 -12.49
N ILE A 30 6.55 20.52 -11.70
CA ILE A 30 6.82 21.00 -10.33
C ILE A 30 6.36 19.94 -9.34
N VAL A 31 7.30 19.28 -8.66
CA VAL A 31 7.04 18.11 -7.81
C VAL A 31 7.39 18.41 -6.35
N HIS A 32 6.41 18.76 -5.54
CA HIS A 32 6.64 19.15 -4.13
C HIS A 32 6.89 17.97 -3.18
N THR A 33 6.35 16.80 -3.50
CA THR A 33 6.38 15.61 -2.64
C THR A 33 6.35 14.34 -3.48
N VAL A 34 6.68 13.20 -2.87
CA VAL A 34 6.51 11.88 -3.51
C VAL A 34 5.04 11.60 -3.86
N THR A 35 4.08 12.11 -3.10
CA THR A 35 2.66 12.04 -3.48
C THR A 35 2.38 12.74 -4.82
N ALA A 36 2.97 13.93 -5.03
CA ALA A 36 2.84 14.64 -6.30
C ALA A 36 3.51 13.87 -7.45
N TRP A 37 4.66 13.23 -7.21
CA TRP A 37 5.29 12.35 -8.19
C TRP A 37 4.36 11.20 -8.61
N ASN A 38 3.76 10.50 -7.63
CA ASN A 38 2.86 9.38 -7.91
C ASN A 38 1.70 9.81 -8.83
N ARG A 39 1.21 11.05 -8.66
CA ARG A 39 0.19 11.63 -9.55
C ARG A 39 0.73 11.93 -10.96
N PHE A 40 1.95 12.45 -11.07
CA PHE A 40 2.56 12.72 -12.37
C PHE A 40 2.86 11.45 -13.18
N ALA A 41 3.12 10.32 -12.53
CA ALA A 41 3.25 9.04 -13.22
C ALA A 41 2.00 8.65 -14.04
N ASP A 42 0.81 9.17 -13.66
CA ASP A 42 -0.45 8.95 -14.39
C ASP A 42 -0.74 10.02 -15.45
N ILE A 43 0.01 11.13 -15.45
CA ILE A 43 -0.24 12.31 -16.29
C ILE A 43 0.80 12.42 -17.41
N LEU A 44 2.08 12.25 -17.09
CA LEU A 44 3.17 12.46 -18.04
C LEU A 44 3.16 11.54 -19.28
N PRO A 45 2.54 10.34 -19.28
CA PRO A 45 2.39 9.54 -20.50
C PRO A 45 1.67 10.25 -21.66
N VAL A 46 0.97 11.36 -21.41
CA VAL A 46 0.38 12.19 -22.50
C VAL A 46 1.42 12.79 -23.45
N PHE A 47 2.69 12.85 -23.05
CA PHE A 47 3.82 13.32 -23.87
C PHE A 47 4.63 12.17 -24.51
N ASP A 48 4.20 10.92 -24.33
CA ASP A 48 4.92 9.76 -24.85
C ASP A 48 5.19 9.87 -26.36
N SER A 49 6.41 9.51 -26.75
CA SER A 49 6.87 9.45 -28.15
C SER A 49 6.87 10.79 -28.91
N ASP A 50 6.58 11.93 -28.26
CA ASP A 50 6.64 13.24 -28.90
C ASP A 50 7.98 13.95 -28.63
N ARG A 51 8.91 13.83 -29.60
CA ARG A 51 10.24 14.46 -29.56
C ARG A 51 10.19 16.00 -29.59
N ARG A 52 9.03 16.60 -29.89
CA ARG A 52 8.85 18.06 -29.89
C ARG A 52 8.74 18.61 -28.47
N VAL A 53 8.50 17.77 -27.47
CA VAL A 53 8.32 18.18 -26.07
C VAL A 53 9.47 17.67 -25.22
N GLN A 54 10.06 18.57 -24.43
CA GLN A 54 11.08 18.26 -23.43
C GLN A 54 10.52 18.47 -22.02
N LEU A 55 10.57 17.43 -21.18
CA LEU A 55 10.21 17.55 -19.76
C LEU A 55 11.44 17.96 -18.93
N VAL A 56 11.23 18.88 -18.00
CA VAL A 56 12.21 19.31 -17.00
C VAL A 56 11.52 19.36 -15.65
N PHE A 57 12.19 18.90 -14.60
CA PHE A 57 11.61 18.73 -13.28
C PHE A 57 12.23 19.72 -12.31
N THR A 58 11.45 20.15 -11.33
CA THR A 58 11.91 20.97 -10.20
C THR A 58 11.11 20.63 -8.96
N PHE A 59 11.66 20.92 -7.79
CA PHE A 59 10.96 20.79 -6.52
C PHE A 59 11.17 22.08 -5.70
N PRO A 60 10.11 22.80 -5.29
CA PRO A 60 10.26 24.00 -4.47
C PRO A 60 10.55 23.65 -3.00
N ASP A 61 11.32 24.49 -2.31
CA ASP A 61 11.48 24.42 -0.85
C ASP A 61 10.26 25.00 -0.12
N ALA A 62 9.09 24.38 -0.31
CA ALA A 62 7.80 24.92 0.11
C ALA A 62 6.83 23.89 0.71
N SER A 63 7.29 22.66 0.94
CA SER A 63 6.54 21.61 1.62
C SER A 63 7.12 21.37 3.01
N ALA A 64 6.25 21.19 4.01
CA ALA A 64 6.68 20.77 5.34
C ALA A 64 7.29 19.35 5.36
N VAL A 65 7.05 18.58 4.28
CA VAL A 65 7.63 17.26 4.05
C VAL A 65 8.13 17.23 2.60
N SER A 66 9.38 17.65 2.40
CA SER A 66 10.10 17.62 1.11
C SER A 66 11.17 16.53 1.05
N ALA A 67 11.52 15.92 2.19
CA ALA A 67 12.52 14.86 2.26
C ALA A 67 12.20 13.70 1.30
N GLY A 68 13.22 13.19 0.61
CA GLY A 68 13.12 12.06 -0.30
C GLY A 68 12.75 12.41 -1.74
N ILE A 69 12.29 13.64 -2.06
CA ILE A 69 11.84 13.94 -3.43
C ILE A 69 12.99 14.11 -4.42
N GLU A 70 14.09 14.74 -4.00
CA GLU A 70 15.26 14.92 -4.86
C GLU A 70 15.88 13.56 -5.20
N GLU A 71 16.13 12.72 -4.19
CA GLU A 71 16.67 11.38 -4.42
C GLU A 71 15.74 10.54 -5.29
N HIS A 72 14.42 10.67 -5.10
CA HIS A 72 13.43 9.97 -5.89
C HIS A 72 13.43 10.42 -7.36
N LEU A 73 13.43 11.72 -7.63
CA LEU A 73 13.49 12.25 -8.99
C LEU A 73 14.78 11.83 -9.71
N VAL A 74 15.92 11.79 -9.01
CA VAL A 74 17.18 11.28 -9.54
C VAL A 74 17.10 9.78 -9.84
N ALA A 75 16.52 8.98 -8.93
CA ALA A 75 16.34 7.54 -9.13
C ALA A 75 15.45 7.21 -10.33
N GLN A 76 14.49 8.09 -10.65
CA GLN A 76 13.61 7.97 -11.82
C GLN A 76 14.28 8.46 -13.13
N GLY A 77 15.56 8.86 -13.09
CA GLY A 77 16.31 9.31 -14.26
C GLY A 77 15.84 10.67 -14.81
N THR A 78 15.13 11.45 -14.00
CA THR A 78 14.57 12.73 -14.46
C THR A 78 15.63 13.83 -14.53
N ARG A 79 15.39 14.82 -15.39
CA ARG A 79 16.25 16.01 -15.46
C ARG A 79 15.75 17.07 -14.50
N VAL A 80 16.39 17.17 -13.34
CA VAL A 80 16.02 18.13 -12.29
C VAL A 80 16.84 19.42 -12.41
N ILE A 81 16.18 20.57 -12.24
CA ILE A 81 16.82 21.90 -12.09
C ILE A 81 16.49 22.50 -10.72
N PRO A 82 17.36 23.36 -10.16
CA PRO A 82 17.06 24.12 -8.95
C PRO A 82 15.85 25.05 -9.13
N TRP A 83 15.09 25.27 -8.06
CA TRP A 83 13.87 26.08 -8.09
C TRP A 83 14.12 27.52 -8.55
N GLU A 84 15.21 28.15 -8.09
CA GLU A 84 15.58 29.52 -8.46
C GLU A 84 15.86 29.63 -9.96
N ARG A 85 16.39 28.56 -10.58
CA ARG A 85 16.60 28.50 -12.03
C ARG A 85 15.29 28.33 -12.78
N ALA A 86 14.37 27.52 -12.25
CA ALA A 86 13.03 27.39 -12.81
C ALA A 86 12.27 28.74 -12.81
N LEU A 87 12.49 29.59 -11.81
CA LEU A 87 11.91 30.94 -11.76
C LEU A 87 12.55 31.94 -12.74
N ALA A 88 13.80 31.70 -13.14
CA ALA A 88 14.57 32.57 -14.03
C ALA A 88 14.48 32.19 -15.51
N ALA A 89 13.94 31.00 -15.82
CA ALA A 89 13.81 30.48 -17.18
C ALA A 89 12.36 30.57 -17.68
N ASP A 90 12.21 30.64 -19.00
CA ASP A 90 10.91 30.59 -19.67
C ASP A 90 10.58 29.15 -20.06
N PHE A 91 9.31 28.78 -19.90
CA PHE A 91 8.79 27.47 -20.30
C PHE A 91 7.47 27.64 -21.05
N ASP A 92 7.12 26.65 -21.87
CA ASP A 92 5.89 26.70 -22.67
C ASP A 92 4.67 26.19 -21.89
N LEU A 93 4.90 25.47 -20.79
CA LEU A 93 3.88 24.95 -19.88
C LEU A 93 4.52 24.62 -18.53
N ALA A 94 3.81 24.89 -17.45
CA ALA A 94 4.14 24.40 -16.12
C ALA A 94 3.02 23.52 -15.57
N LEU A 95 3.37 22.40 -14.95
CA LEU A 95 2.42 21.46 -14.34
C LEU A 95 2.67 21.37 -12.83
N SER A 96 1.61 21.44 -12.02
CA SER A 96 1.71 21.26 -10.57
C SER A 96 0.51 20.49 -10.00
N ALA A 97 0.78 19.42 -9.24
CA ALA A 97 -0.23 18.71 -8.44
C ALA A 97 -0.40 19.31 -7.03
N HIS A 98 0.31 20.41 -6.74
CA HIS A 98 0.33 21.10 -5.46
C HIS A 98 0.10 22.60 -5.67
N HIS A 99 -0.25 23.33 -4.61
CA HIS A 99 -0.70 24.73 -4.73
C HIS A 99 0.19 25.72 -3.94
N SER A 100 1.27 25.24 -3.31
CA SER A 100 2.23 26.06 -2.55
C SER A 100 3.51 26.38 -3.34
N GLY A 101 4.37 27.23 -2.78
CA GLY A 101 5.71 27.50 -3.33
C GLY A 101 5.77 28.59 -4.39
N ASP A 102 4.95 29.65 -4.26
CA ASP A 102 4.99 30.82 -5.14
C ASP A 102 4.89 30.50 -6.65
N LEU A 103 3.99 29.59 -7.01
CA LEU A 103 3.82 29.13 -8.40
C LEU A 103 3.55 30.28 -9.39
N HIS A 104 2.97 31.40 -8.94
CA HIS A 104 2.77 32.62 -9.73
C HIS A 104 4.06 33.27 -10.26
N LYS A 105 5.24 32.92 -9.71
CA LYS A 105 6.53 33.42 -10.19
C LYS A 105 7.06 32.64 -11.40
N VAL A 106 6.45 31.50 -11.73
CA VAL A 106 6.85 30.67 -12.88
C VAL A 106 6.45 31.35 -14.17
N ARG A 107 7.38 31.46 -15.12
CA ARG A 107 7.17 32.12 -16.42
C ARG A 107 6.67 31.13 -17.47
N ALA A 108 5.44 30.65 -17.26
CA ALA A 108 4.74 29.75 -18.17
C ALA A 108 3.24 29.73 -17.90
N PRO A 109 2.39 29.33 -18.86
CA PRO A 109 1.03 28.92 -18.57
C PRO A 109 1.03 27.79 -17.54
N LEU A 110 0.43 28.01 -16.36
CA LEU A 110 0.41 27.04 -15.28
C LEU A 110 -0.89 26.23 -15.29
N ALA A 111 -0.79 24.91 -15.41
CA ALA A 111 -1.88 23.98 -15.17
C ALA A 111 -1.75 23.35 -13.78
N VAL A 112 -2.80 23.52 -12.96
CA VAL A 112 -2.88 22.94 -11.61
C VAL A 112 -3.91 21.83 -11.54
N LEU A 113 -3.63 20.82 -10.71
CA LEU A 113 -4.45 19.64 -10.54
C LEU A 113 -4.37 19.08 -9.12
N SER A 114 -5.33 18.25 -8.73
CA SER A 114 -5.30 17.55 -7.44
C SER A 114 -4.22 16.46 -7.43
N HIS A 115 -3.50 16.31 -6.32
CA HIS A 115 -2.54 15.20 -6.11
C HIS A 115 -3.20 13.88 -5.70
N GLY A 116 -4.52 13.88 -5.48
CA GLY A 116 -5.29 12.72 -5.06
C GLY A 116 -6.66 12.71 -5.72
N MET A 117 -7.59 11.94 -5.15
CA MET A 117 -8.96 11.82 -5.66
C MET A 117 -9.71 13.15 -5.52
N GLY A 118 -9.76 13.91 -6.61
CA GLY A 118 -10.35 15.24 -6.69
C GLY A 118 -9.90 16.22 -5.60
N TYR A 119 -10.70 17.26 -5.40
CA TYR A 119 -10.50 18.28 -4.37
C TYR A 119 -11.39 17.99 -3.16
N THR A 120 -11.05 16.97 -2.37
CA THR A 120 -11.95 16.36 -1.37
C THR A 120 -11.65 16.77 0.08
N LYS A 121 -10.59 17.57 0.30
CA LYS A 121 -10.09 17.90 1.65
C LYS A 121 -10.08 19.40 1.92
N TYR A 122 -10.40 19.77 3.16
CA TYR A 122 -10.15 21.12 3.65
C TYR A 122 -8.66 21.35 3.93
N SER A 123 -8.23 22.59 3.78
CA SER A 123 -6.90 23.05 4.18
C SER A 123 -6.74 22.98 5.71
N HIS A 124 -5.62 22.43 6.18
CA HIS A 124 -5.26 22.42 7.60
C HIS A 124 -4.84 23.79 8.15
N ARG A 125 -4.54 24.76 7.27
CA ARG A 125 -4.22 26.12 7.69
C ARG A 125 -5.49 26.88 8.04
N ASP A 126 -5.51 27.45 9.25
CA ASP A 126 -6.57 28.31 9.75
C ASP A 126 -6.87 29.42 8.72
N THR A 127 -8.15 29.70 8.52
CA THR A 127 -8.62 30.73 7.60
C THR A 127 -8.65 32.10 8.27
N GLY A 128 -8.41 32.15 9.59
CA GLY A 128 -8.55 33.37 10.40
C GLY A 128 -10.01 33.80 10.58
N THR A 129 -10.97 33.06 10.01
CA THR A 129 -12.40 33.30 10.14
C THR A 129 -13.06 32.07 10.78
N PRO A 130 -13.57 32.17 12.02
CA PRO A 130 -14.22 31.05 12.69
C PRO A 130 -15.37 30.48 11.83
N GLY A 131 -15.32 29.17 11.56
CA GLY A 131 -16.36 28.46 10.80
C GLY A 131 -16.18 28.44 9.28
N HIS A 132 -15.28 29.24 8.70
CA HIS A 132 -14.97 29.16 7.26
C HIS A 132 -13.77 28.23 7.05
N ARG A 133 -13.91 27.17 6.24
CA ARG A 133 -12.79 26.27 5.87
C ARG A 133 -12.63 26.25 4.35
N ASP A 134 -11.41 26.46 3.91
CA ASP A 134 -11.10 26.50 2.50
C ASP A 134 -10.82 25.11 1.96
N THR A 135 -11.41 24.78 0.81
CA THR A 135 -11.02 23.58 0.06
C THR A 135 -9.56 23.71 -0.36
N TYR A 136 -8.73 22.74 0.00
CA TYR A 136 -7.32 22.74 -0.40
C TYR A 136 -7.23 22.72 -1.93
N GLY A 137 -6.57 23.71 -2.51
CA GLY A 137 -6.36 23.84 -3.96
C GLY A 137 -7.52 24.44 -4.77
N LEU A 138 -8.72 24.54 -4.22
CA LEU A 138 -9.86 25.26 -4.82
C LEU A 138 -10.36 26.38 -3.92
N SER A 139 -9.47 27.26 -3.49
CA SER A 139 -9.88 28.47 -2.76
C SER A 139 -9.07 29.68 -3.21
N ALA A 140 -9.58 30.88 -2.93
CA ALA A 140 -8.99 32.14 -3.40
C ALA A 140 -7.52 32.27 -2.98
N ARG A 141 -7.15 31.80 -1.78
CA ARG A 141 -5.76 31.83 -1.29
C ARG A 141 -4.78 31.00 -2.15
N TRP A 142 -5.29 29.96 -2.79
CA TRP A 142 -4.51 29.03 -3.61
C TRP A 142 -4.47 29.45 -5.07
N LEU A 143 -5.54 30.06 -5.57
CA LEU A 143 -5.73 30.39 -6.97
C LEU A 143 -5.37 31.83 -7.32
N LEU A 144 -5.52 32.77 -6.37
CA LEU A 144 -5.31 34.19 -6.59
C LEU A 144 -4.02 34.70 -5.94
N ARG A 145 -3.37 35.65 -6.60
CA ARG A 145 -2.23 36.41 -6.09
C ARG A 145 -2.42 37.88 -6.42
N GLY A 146 -2.49 38.73 -5.39
CA GLY A 146 -2.81 40.15 -5.58
C GLY A 146 -4.21 40.40 -6.16
N GLY A 147 -5.12 39.42 -6.09
CA GLY A 147 -6.45 39.48 -6.70
C GLY A 147 -6.53 38.85 -8.10
N GLU A 148 -5.40 38.59 -8.75
CA GLU A 148 -5.35 38.02 -10.10
C GLU A 148 -5.23 36.50 -10.09
N LEU A 149 -5.87 35.85 -11.06
CA LEU A 149 -5.80 34.40 -11.23
C LEU A 149 -4.40 33.95 -11.67
N THR A 150 -3.81 33.04 -10.88
CA THR A 150 -2.47 32.50 -11.14
C THR A 150 -2.46 31.38 -12.20
N PRO A 151 -3.28 30.32 -12.10
CA PRO A 151 -3.24 29.23 -13.07
C PRO A 151 -3.96 29.59 -14.38
N ALA A 152 -3.34 29.23 -15.51
CA ALA A 152 -3.97 29.30 -16.83
C ALA A 152 -4.96 28.15 -17.09
N SER A 153 -4.87 27.08 -16.29
CA SER A 153 -5.81 25.96 -16.30
C SER A 153 -5.93 25.33 -14.92
N ILE A 154 -7.17 25.17 -14.44
CA ILE A 154 -7.54 24.50 -13.20
C ILE A 154 -8.23 23.20 -13.59
N ILE A 155 -7.50 22.09 -13.51
CA ILE A 155 -8.01 20.79 -13.96
C ILE A 155 -8.84 20.16 -12.86
N LEU A 156 -10.12 19.96 -13.18
CA LEU A 156 -11.13 19.39 -12.31
C LEU A 156 -11.42 17.94 -12.71
N THR A 157 -11.66 17.09 -11.73
CA THR A 157 -11.99 15.68 -11.95
C THR A 157 -13.47 15.47 -12.24
N HIS A 158 -14.34 16.33 -11.69
CA HIS A 158 -15.80 16.18 -11.74
C HIS A 158 -16.52 17.55 -11.84
N HIS A 159 -17.70 17.60 -12.47
CA HIS A 159 -18.46 18.84 -12.70
C HIS A 159 -18.90 19.56 -11.42
N GLU A 160 -19.18 18.83 -10.33
CA GLU A 160 -19.47 19.43 -9.01
C GLU A 160 -18.42 20.48 -8.57
N GLN A 161 -17.18 20.32 -9.05
CA GLN A 161 -16.06 21.19 -8.65
C GLN A 161 -16.19 22.56 -9.28
N LEU A 162 -16.93 22.67 -10.39
CA LEU A 162 -17.26 23.94 -11.02
C LEU A 162 -18.14 24.78 -10.09
N ASP A 163 -19.14 24.17 -9.46
CA ASP A 163 -20.04 24.88 -8.52
C ASP A 163 -19.26 25.42 -7.32
N ARG A 164 -18.32 24.61 -6.80
CA ARG A 164 -17.42 25.03 -5.70
C ARG A 164 -16.46 26.12 -6.14
N LEU A 165 -15.92 26.04 -7.35
CA LEU A 165 -15.04 27.06 -7.90
C LEU A 165 -15.78 28.38 -8.16
N ALA A 166 -17.02 28.31 -8.65
CA ALA A 166 -17.90 29.45 -8.86
C ALA A 166 -18.16 30.22 -7.55
N ALA A 167 -18.33 29.49 -6.44
CA ALA A 167 -18.50 30.08 -5.12
C ALA A 167 -17.24 30.80 -4.59
N VAL A 168 -16.07 30.50 -5.15
CA VAL A 168 -14.79 31.11 -4.76
C VAL A 168 -14.46 32.33 -5.62
N SER A 169 -14.51 32.19 -6.95
CA SER A 169 -14.23 33.28 -7.89
C SER A 169 -14.84 32.99 -9.27
N ALA A 170 -15.68 33.90 -9.75
CA ALA A 170 -16.19 33.85 -11.12
C ALA A 170 -15.06 33.95 -12.17
N GLU A 171 -13.97 34.67 -11.86
CA GLU A 171 -12.81 34.77 -12.73
C GLU A 171 -12.10 33.41 -12.86
N ALA A 172 -12.01 32.63 -11.78
CA ALA A 172 -11.39 31.31 -11.80
C ALA A 172 -12.13 30.31 -12.70
N LEU A 173 -13.44 30.50 -12.94
CA LEU A 173 -14.21 29.67 -13.89
C LEU A 173 -13.70 29.79 -15.32
N SER A 174 -13.13 30.93 -15.71
CA SER A 174 -12.59 31.13 -17.07
C SER A 174 -11.41 30.20 -17.39
N SER A 175 -10.73 29.70 -16.35
CA SER A 175 -9.61 28.76 -16.46
C SER A 175 -9.98 27.36 -15.98
N ALA A 176 -11.26 27.09 -15.66
CA ALA A 176 -11.70 25.77 -15.22
C ALA A 176 -11.79 24.79 -16.38
N PHE A 177 -11.24 23.59 -16.21
CA PHE A 177 -11.27 22.54 -17.22
C PHE A 177 -11.62 21.19 -16.59
N VAL A 178 -12.73 20.57 -16.99
CA VAL A 178 -13.08 19.22 -16.54
C VAL A 178 -12.28 18.20 -17.35
N GLY A 179 -11.11 17.87 -16.81
CA GLY A 179 -10.15 16.94 -17.40
C GLY A 179 -10.34 15.49 -16.98
N GLY A 180 -11.00 15.23 -15.85
CA GLY A 180 -11.21 13.87 -15.33
C GLY A 180 -10.13 13.42 -14.35
N ASP A 181 -10.14 12.14 -13.97
CA ASP A 181 -9.15 11.58 -13.06
C ASP A 181 -8.24 10.53 -13.76
N PRO A 182 -6.97 10.87 -14.04
CA PRO A 182 -6.05 9.99 -14.76
C PRO A 182 -5.66 8.74 -13.95
N CYS A 183 -5.61 8.84 -12.62
CA CYS A 183 -5.33 7.69 -11.77
C CYS A 183 -6.50 6.70 -11.83
N PHE A 184 -7.74 7.19 -11.80
CA PHE A 184 -8.91 6.34 -11.88
C PHE A 184 -9.01 5.62 -13.24
N ASP A 185 -8.79 6.33 -14.34
CA ASP A 185 -8.74 5.72 -15.68
C ASP A 185 -7.66 4.62 -15.74
N ARG A 186 -6.49 4.89 -15.18
CA ARG A 186 -5.38 3.92 -15.11
C ARG A 186 -5.70 2.71 -14.25
N LEU A 187 -6.38 2.90 -13.11
CA LEU A 187 -6.88 1.81 -12.27
C LEU A 187 -7.86 0.94 -13.06
N MET A 188 -8.78 1.56 -13.80
CA MET A 188 -9.82 0.83 -14.52
C MET A 188 -9.27 0.00 -15.68
N VAL A 189 -8.35 0.54 -16.49
CA VAL A 189 -7.69 -0.25 -17.55
C VAL A 189 -6.85 -1.39 -16.97
N SER A 190 -6.37 -1.24 -15.73
CA SER A 190 -5.51 -2.21 -15.04
C SER A 190 -6.27 -3.29 -14.27
N ALA A 191 -7.59 -3.14 -14.07
CA ALA A 191 -8.38 -3.97 -13.17
C ALA A 191 -8.39 -5.47 -13.54
N HIS A 192 -8.37 -5.78 -14.84
CA HIS A 192 -8.35 -7.17 -15.35
C HIS A 192 -7.08 -7.95 -14.96
N ARG A 193 -6.01 -7.26 -14.51
CA ARG A 193 -4.76 -7.88 -14.06
C ARG A 193 -4.77 -8.30 -12.58
N ARG A 194 -5.92 -8.23 -11.88
CA ARG A 194 -6.06 -8.55 -10.44
C ARG A 194 -5.23 -9.76 -9.98
N GLU A 195 -5.33 -10.88 -10.68
CA GLU A 195 -4.61 -12.11 -10.30
C GLU A 195 -3.09 -11.98 -10.36
N HIS A 196 -2.55 -11.14 -11.25
CA HIS A 196 -1.10 -10.85 -11.27
C HIS A 196 -0.68 -10.05 -10.03
N TYR A 197 -1.51 -9.10 -9.60
CA TYR A 197 -1.23 -8.31 -8.40
C TYR A 197 -1.38 -9.14 -7.11
N ARG A 198 -2.35 -10.06 -7.05
CA ARG A 198 -2.47 -11.04 -5.95
C ARG A 198 -1.20 -11.87 -5.82
N ARG A 199 -0.69 -12.41 -6.93
CA ARG A 199 0.58 -13.16 -6.96
C ARG A 199 1.78 -12.31 -6.53
N ALA A 200 1.85 -11.05 -6.94
CA ALA A 200 2.91 -10.13 -6.50
C ALA A 200 2.88 -9.84 -4.99
N LEU A 201 1.73 -10.01 -4.32
CA LEU A 201 1.62 -9.98 -2.85
C LEU A 201 1.96 -11.32 -2.17
N GLY A 202 2.29 -12.35 -2.95
CA GLY A 202 2.53 -13.72 -2.49
C GLY A 202 1.25 -14.49 -2.16
N VAL A 203 0.13 -14.12 -2.77
CA VAL A 203 -1.16 -14.79 -2.63
C VAL A 203 -1.45 -15.56 -3.92
N HIS A 204 -1.42 -16.88 -3.81
CA HIS A 204 -1.63 -17.81 -4.93
C HIS A 204 -2.87 -18.69 -4.75
N ASP A 205 -3.56 -18.49 -3.63
CA ASP A 205 -4.71 -19.22 -3.14
C ASP A 205 -5.90 -18.26 -2.98
N ASP A 206 -6.95 -18.72 -2.32
CA ASP A 206 -8.18 -17.97 -2.04
C ASP A 206 -8.08 -17.09 -0.78
N ARG A 207 -6.88 -16.91 -0.19
CA ARG A 207 -6.73 -16.05 0.99
C ARG A 207 -7.25 -14.65 0.72
N THR A 208 -7.91 -14.11 1.73
CA THR A 208 -8.48 -12.77 1.69
C THR A 208 -7.37 -11.73 1.89
N ILE A 209 -7.21 -10.84 0.92
CA ILE A 209 -6.28 -9.72 1.00
C ILE A 209 -6.99 -8.53 1.65
N VAL A 210 -6.58 -8.20 2.87
CA VAL A 210 -7.04 -7.05 3.64
C VAL A 210 -6.06 -5.90 3.41
N ALA A 211 -6.44 -4.94 2.58
CA ALA A 211 -5.66 -3.72 2.40
C ALA A 211 -5.96 -2.74 3.53
N VAL A 212 -4.96 -2.34 4.30
CA VAL A 212 -5.06 -1.31 5.34
C VAL A 212 -4.43 -0.04 4.78
N THR A 213 -5.19 1.04 4.66
CA THR A 213 -4.70 2.32 4.14
C THR A 213 -4.83 3.42 5.16
N SER A 214 -3.79 4.27 5.27
CA SER A 214 -3.86 5.48 6.09
C SER A 214 -3.41 6.72 5.31
N THR A 215 -4.17 7.81 5.46
CA THR A 215 -3.70 9.18 5.18
C THR A 215 -2.57 9.56 6.17
N TRP A 216 -2.34 10.84 6.39
CA TRP A 216 -1.31 11.33 7.31
C TRP A 216 -1.88 12.31 8.33
N GLY A 217 -1.10 12.59 9.38
CA GLY A 217 -1.49 13.44 10.50
C GLY A 217 -2.16 12.68 11.66
N SER A 218 -2.34 13.35 12.80
CA SER A 218 -2.81 12.71 14.04
C SER A 218 -4.22 12.10 13.96
N ARG A 219 -5.06 12.57 13.03
CA ARG A 219 -6.42 12.06 12.79
C ARG A 219 -6.52 11.03 11.66
N SER A 220 -5.39 10.60 11.10
CA SER A 220 -5.33 9.47 10.17
C SER A 220 -5.50 8.15 10.91
N LEU A 221 -5.83 7.06 10.21
CA LEU A 221 -5.95 5.72 10.78
C LEU A 221 -4.71 5.35 11.61
N PHE A 222 -3.51 5.51 11.05
CA PHE A 222 -2.25 5.17 11.74
C PHE A 222 -1.94 6.15 12.89
N GLY A 223 -2.36 7.42 12.76
CA GLY A 223 -2.19 8.40 13.84
C GLY A 223 -3.15 8.21 15.02
N THR A 224 -4.36 7.71 14.77
CA THR A 224 -5.40 7.49 15.80
C THR A 224 -5.35 6.09 16.38
N ASN A 225 -5.03 5.08 15.56
CA ASN A 225 -5.01 3.67 15.93
C ASN A 225 -3.69 3.01 15.50
N PRO A 226 -2.54 3.40 16.10
CA PRO A 226 -1.22 2.92 15.69
C PRO A 226 -1.07 1.39 15.81
N ASP A 227 -1.77 0.78 16.77
CA ASP A 227 -1.70 -0.67 17.03
C ASP A 227 -2.61 -1.51 16.13
N LEU A 228 -3.53 -0.89 15.37
CA LEU A 228 -4.55 -1.61 14.59
C LEU A 228 -3.95 -2.64 13.62
N ILE A 229 -2.83 -2.31 12.99
CA ILE A 229 -2.15 -3.22 12.06
C ILE A 229 -1.67 -4.48 12.79
N ALA A 230 -1.05 -4.31 13.96
CA ALA A 230 -0.59 -5.42 14.78
C ALA A 230 -1.77 -6.24 15.31
N THR A 231 -2.85 -5.59 15.73
CA THR A 231 -4.06 -6.28 16.22
C THR A 231 -4.76 -7.08 15.11
N LEU A 232 -4.88 -6.53 13.91
CA LEU A 232 -5.41 -7.26 12.74
C LEU A 232 -4.55 -8.49 12.45
N ALA A 233 -3.22 -8.34 12.42
CA ALA A 233 -2.31 -9.45 12.17
C ALA A 233 -2.37 -10.54 13.27
N ALA A 234 -2.62 -10.15 14.52
CA ALA A 234 -2.71 -11.10 15.64
C ALA A 234 -4.03 -11.89 15.66
N GLU A 235 -5.11 -11.32 15.14
CA GLU A 235 -6.44 -11.91 15.17
C GLU A 235 -6.78 -12.73 13.92
N LEU A 236 -6.31 -12.28 12.75
CA LEU A 236 -6.58 -12.96 11.48
C LEU A 236 -5.62 -14.14 11.26
N GLU A 237 -6.17 -15.26 10.79
CA GLU A 237 -5.38 -16.46 10.53
C GLU A 237 -4.42 -16.29 9.34
N LEU A 238 -3.18 -16.73 9.51
CA LEU A 238 -2.10 -16.65 8.50
C LEU A 238 -2.47 -17.34 7.17
N ASP A 239 -3.26 -18.40 7.27
CA ASP A 239 -3.61 -19.30 6.18
C ASP A 239 -4.94 -18.92 5.50
N SER A 240 -5.65 -17.93 6.05
CA SER A 240 -6.93 -17.42 5.51
C SER A 240 -6.85 -15.95 5.07
N TYR A 241 -5.90 -15.19 5.61
CA TYR A 241 -5.78 -13.75 5.39
C TYR A 241 -4.35 -13.28 5.10
N VAL A 242 -4.24 -12.21 4.32
CA VAL A 242 -3.00 -11.43 4.16
C VAL A 242 -3.30 -9.96 4.39
N VAL A 243 -2.56 -9.34 5.31
CA VAL A 243 -2.67 -7.90 5.61
C VAL A 243 -1.63 -7.14 4.79
N ALA A 244 -2.09 -6.21 3.93
CA ALA A 244 -1.25 -5.34 3.12
C ALA A 244 -1.43 -3.87 3.52
N VAL A 245 -0.36 -3.20 3.95
CA VAL A 245 -0.40 -1.87 4.55
C VAL A 245 0.12 -0.81 3.58
N ILE A 246 -0.71 0.20 3.31
CA ILE A 246 -0.41 1.37 2.52
C ILE A 246 -0.42 2.59 3.44
N LEU A 247 0.74 3.17 3.71
CA LEU A 247 0.85 4.45 4.42
C LEU A 247 1.09 5.58 3.42
N HIS A 248 0.45 6.72 3.66
CA HIS A 248 0.65 7.90 2.83
C HIS A 248 2.14 8.31 2.76
N PRO A 249 2.67 8.74 1.60
CA PRO A 249 4.08 9.12 1.48
C PRO A 249 4.54 10.17 2.50
N ASN A 250 3.70 11.16 2.83
CA ASN A 250 4.03 12.12 3.88
C ASN A 250 4.29 11.46 5.26
N THR A 251 3.64 10.35 5.60
CA THR A 251 3.91 9.61 6.85
C THR A 251 5.31 9.00 6.81
N TRP A 252 5.70 8.41 5.68
CA TRP A 252 7.05 7.87 5.46
C TRP A 252 8.13 8.94 5.60
N TYR A 253 7.97 10.08 4.93
CA TYR A 253 9.01 11.10 4.85
C TYR A 253 9.00 12.09 6.02
N ALA A 254 7.90 12.19 6.78
CA ALA A 254 7.88 12.93 8.05
C ALA A 254 8.65 12.19 9.15
N HIS A 255 8.67 10.85 9.14
CA HIS A 255 9.30 10.04 10.18
C HIS A 255 10.57 9.31 9.74
N SER A 256 10.88 9.31 8.45
CA SER A 256 11.87 8.47 7.75
C SER A 256 11.41 7.02 7.49
N PRO A 257 11.80 6.43 6.34
CA PRO A 257 11.52 5.03 6.07
C PRO A 257 12.13 4.03 7.05
N ALA A 258 13.26 4.38 7.68
CA ALA A 258 13.85 3.55 8.72
C ALA A 258 12.95 3.48 9.95
N GLN A 259 12.41 4.62 10.39
CA GLN A 259 11.53 4.68 11.55
C GLN A 259 10.23 3.92 11.34
N ILE A 260 9.60 4.04 10.16
CA ILE A 260 8.38 3.29 9.83
C ILE A 260 8.63 1.78 9.90
N ARG A 261 9.76 1.30 9.35
CA ARG A 261 10.14 -0.12 9.45
C ARG A 261 10.35 -0.58 10.89
N LEU A 262 10.93 0.27 11.75
CA LEU A 262 11.14 -0.06 13.15
C LEU A 262 9.82 -0.13 13.91
N TRP A 263 8.91 0.83 13.71
CA TRP A 263 7.58 0.81 14.33
C TRP A 263 6.74 -0.39 13.90
N LEU A 264 6.84 -0.79 12.62
CA LEU A 264 6.12 -1.94 12.08
C LEU A 264 6.95 -3.24 12.10
N GLY A 265 8.07 -3.28 12.82
CA GLY A 265 8.99 -4.42 12.80
C GLY A 265 8.32 -5.74 13.19
N ASP A 266 7.47 -5.69 14.21
CA ASP A 266 6.70 -6.83 14.72
C ASP A 266 5.64 -7.27 13.71
N CYS A 267 4.98 -6.31 13.05
CA CYS A 267 4.03 -6.56 11.96
C CYS A 267 4.71 -7.25 10.77
N LEU A 268 5.90 -6.78 10.37
CA LEU A 268 6.66 -7.36 9.26
C LEU A 268 7.04 -8.82 9.56
N ARG A 269 7.53 -9.12 10.76
CA ARG A 269 7.81 -10.51 11.21
C ARG A 269 6.57 -11.38 11.31
N SER A 270 5.41 -10.77 11.50
CA SER A 270 4.11 -11.43 11.48
C SER A 270 3.55 -11.65 10.07
N GLY A 271 4.31 -11.33 9.01
CA GLY A 271 3.92 -11.56 7.62
C GLY A 271 3.11 -10.42 7.00
N VAL A 272 2.97 -9.26 7.66
CA VAL A 272 2.35 -8.08 7.05
C VAL A 272 3.14 -7.62 5.83
N ARG A 273 2.43 -7.26 4.75
CA ARG A 273 3.01 -6.73 3.50
C ARG A 273 3.00 -5.20 3.56
N LEU A 274 4.15 -4.57 3.81
CA LEU A 274 4.23 -3.11 3.84
C LEU A 274 4.56 -2.56 2.45
N ILE A 275 3.67 -1.75 1.89
CA ILE A 275 3.81 -1.23 0.52
C ILE A 275 4.72 0.03 0.52
N PRO A 276 5.73 0.09 -0.36
CA PRO A 276 6.60 1.27 -0.49
C PRO A 276 5.82 2.56 -0.83
N PRO A 277 6.34 3.75 -0.48
CA PRO A 277 5.61 5.01 -0.69
C PRO A 277 5.49 5.45 -2.16
N ALA A 278 6.41 5.05 -3.03
CA ALA A 278 6.44 5.54 -4.41
C ALA A 278 5.53 4.74 -5.36
N GLU A 279 5.37 3.43 -5.13
CA GLU A 279 4.75 2.51 -6.09
C GLU A 279 4.03 1.38 -5.35
N GLY A 280 3.07 0.72 -6.00
CA GLY A 280 2.46 -0.53 -5.53
C GLY A 280 1.09 -0.37 -4.86
N TRP A 281 0.72 0.82 -4.40
CA TRP A 281 -0.57 1.01 -3.73
C TRP A 281 -1.77 0.78 -4.67
N GLN A 282 -1.64 1.15 -5.95
CA GLN A 282 -2.69 0.93 -6.96
C GLN A 282 -2.91 -0.55 -7.23
N GLN A 283 -1.82 -1.29 -7.46
CA GLN A 283 -1.86 -2.73 -7.65
C GLN A 283 -2.44 -3.43 -6.41
N THR A 284 -2.08 -2.95 -5.22
CA THR A 284 -2.56 -3.52 -3.94
C THR A 284 -4.07 -3.36 -3.77
N ILE A 285 -4.66 -2.17 -4.01
CA ILE A 285 -6.12 -2.02 -3.94
C ILE A 285 -6.85 -2.77 -5.05
N LEU A 286 -6.22 -2.94 -6.22
CA LEU A 286 -6.77 -3.79 -7.29
C LEU A 286 -6.70 -5.28 -6.94
N ALA A 287 -5.74 -5.72 -6.13
CA ALA A 287 -5.60 -7.09 -5.62
C ALA A 287 -6.50 -7.38 -4.40
N ALA A 288 -6.78 -6.36 -3.59
CA ALA A 288 -7.48 -6.47 -2.32
C ALA A 288 -8.89 -7.05 -2.45
N ASP A 289 -9.29 -7.88 -1.50
CA ASP A 289 -10.67 -8.35 -1.36
C ASP A 289 -11.50 -7.36 -0.52
N ILE A 290 -10.86 -6.69 0.43
CA ILE A 290 -11.45 -5.64 1.27
C ILE A 290 -10.41 -4.55 1.59
N THR A 291 -10.88 -3.33 1.84
CA THR A 291 -10.07 -2.22 2.35
C THR A 291 -10.54 -1.74 3.71
N ILE A 292 -9.62 -1.61 4.66
CA ILE A 292 -9.82 -0.91 5.93
C ILE A 292 -9.06 0.42 5.85
N GLY A 293 -9.76 1.54 5.96
CA GLY A 293 -9.17 2.84 5.66
C GLY A 293 -9.66 4.01 6.50
N ASP A 294 -9.20 5.19 6.11
CA ASP A 294 -9.67 6.50 6.60
C ASP A 294 -10.19 7.38 5.45
N ASN A 295 -10.28 8.70 5.65
CA ASN A 295 -10.70 9.67 4.64
C ASN A 295 -9.63 9.99 3.56
N GLY A 296 -8.60 9.15 3.43
CA GLY A 296 -7.58 9.25 2.38
C GLY A 296 -8.08 8.90 0.98
N SER A 297 -7.40 9.40 -0.05
CA SER A 297 -7.75 9.12 -1.46
C SER A 297 -7.64 7.65 -1.82
N VAL A 298 -6.73 6.89 -1.20
CA VAL A 298 -6.57 5.45 -1.46
C VAL A 298 -7.82 4.68 -1.05
N SER A 299 -8.45 4.99 0.11
CA SER A 299 -9.74 4.42 0.50
C SER A 299 -10.82 4.73 -0.52
N GLY A 300 -10.87 5.99 -0.98
CA GLY A 300 -11.81 6.44 -2.01
C GLY A 300 -11.64 5.71 -3.34
N TYR A 301 -10.41 5.58 -3.83
CA TYR A 301 -10.12 4.84 -5.06
C TYR A 301 -10.43 3.35 -4.93
N SER A 302 -10.18 2.74 -3.78
CA SER A 302 -10.52 1.34 -3.53
C SER A 302 -12.03 1.11 -3.64
N ALA A 303 -12.82 1.96 -2.96
CA ALA A 303 -14.27 1.94 -3.04
C ALA A 303 -14.78 2.24 -4.47
N ALA A 304 -14.21 3.22 -5.16
CA ALA A 304 -14.56 3.55 -6.55
C ALA A 304 -14.24 2.41 -7.54
N ALA A 305 -13.20 1.62 -7.25
CA ALA A 305 -12.85 0.39 -7.98
C ALA A 305 -13.72 -0.82 -7.58
N GLY A 306 -14.70 -0.63 -6.69
CA GLY A 306 -15.68 -1.65 -6.29
C GLY A 306 -15.23 -2.55 -5.14
N ARG A 307 -14.17 -2.20 -4.40
CA ARG A 307 -13.72 -3.00 -3.25
C ARG A 307 -14.53 -2.66 -1.99
N PRO A 308 -15.15 -3.64 -1.31
CA PRO A 308 -15.73 -3.44 0.01
C PRO A 308 -14.79 -2.65 0.92
N THR A 309 -15.33 -1.65 1.62
CA THR A 309 -14.52 -0.70 2.41
C THR A 309 -15.12 -0.49 3.79
N LEU A 310 -14.30 -0.69 4.83
CA LEU A 310 -14.58 -0.36 6.21
C LEU A 310 -13.74 0.85 6.63
N LEU A 311 -14.32 1.75 7.41
CA LEU A 311 -13.64 2.94 7.91
C LEU A 311 -13.29 2.78 9.39
N ALA A 312 -11.99 2.63 9.68
CA ALA A 312 -11.50 2.57 11.06
C ALA A 312 -11.40 3.96 11.70
N THR A 313 -11.28 5.01 10.89
CA THR A 313 -11.28 6.40 11.34
C THR A 313 -11.88 7.26 10.23
N PHE A 314 -12.73 8.25 10.57
CA PHE A 314 -13.27 9.15 9.56
C PHE A 314 -13.51 10.54 10.14
N PRO A 315 -12.52 11.46 10.09
CA PRO A 315 -12.67 12.80 10.59
C PRO A 315 -13.53 13.63 9.63
N VAL A 316 -14.86 13.58 9.81
CA VAL A 316 -15.86 14.26 8.94
C VAL A 316 -15.51 15.73 8.70
N ALA A 317 -15.00 16.42 9.72
CA ALA A 317 -14.63 17.83 9.63
C ALA A 317 -13.51 18.14 8.60
N ASP A 318 -12.78 17.14 8.11
CA ASP A 318 -11.69 17.31 7.12
C ASP A 318 -12.14 17.12 5.69
N VAL A 319 -13.37 16.65 5.51
CA VAL A 319 -13.90 16.23 4.21
C VAL A 319 -14.82 17.30 3.68
N VAL A 320 -14.63 17.64 2.40
CA VAL A 320 -15.52 18.58 1.71
C VAL A 320 -16.84 17.85 1.39
N PRO A 321 -18.01 18.41 1.79
CA PRO A 321 -19.31 17.85 1.48
C PRO A 321 -19.54 17.63 -0.01
N THR A 322 -20.44 16.72 -0.36
CA THR A 322 -20.84 16.34 -1.74
C THR A 322 -19.73 15.73 -2.61
N SER A 323 -18.53 15.58 -2.05
CA SER A 323 -17.39 14.98 -2.74
C SER A 323 -17.41 13.46 -2.66
N ALA A 324 -16.60 12.78 -3.48
CA ALA A 324 -16.49 11.31 -3.44
C ALA A 324 -16.06 10.76 -2.07
N ILE A 325 -15.22 11.48 -1.30
CA ILE A 325 -14.84 11.07 0.06
C ILE A 325 -15.99 11.30 1.05
N ASP A 326 -16.83 12.31 0.86
CA ASP A 326 -18.03 12.51 1.66
C ASP A 326 -19.03 11.36 1.44
N ALA A 327 -19.26 10.98 0.18
CA ALA A 327 -20.08 9.82 -0.17
C ALA A 327 -19.54 8.51 0.45
N LEU A 328 -18.20 8.33 0.46
CA LEU A 328 -17.55 7.22 1.17
C LEU A 328 -17.89 7.24 2.67
N GLY A 329 -17.73 8.39 3.31
CA GLY A 329 -18.02 8.58 4.73
C GLY A 329 -19.46 8.30 5.13
N GLN A 330 -20.42 8.67 4.27
CA GLN A 330 -21.86 8.49 4.49
C GLN A 330 -22.32 7.05 4.31
N SER A 331 -21.66 6.28 3.44
CA SER A 331 -22.15 4.95 3.03
C SER A 331 -21.35 3.77 3.58
N SER A 332 -20.05 3.95 3.89
CA SER A 332 -19.20 2.85 4.34
C SER A 332 -19.39 2.56 5.83
N ALA A 333 -19.45 1.27 6.19
CA ALA A 333 -19.53 0.86 7.59
C ALA A 333 -18.28 1.28 8.38
N ARG A 334 -18.47 1.58 9.67
CA ARG A 334 -17.36 1.86 10.60
C ARG A 334 -16.85 0.55 11.18
N LEU A 335 -15.53 0.38 11.19
CA LEU A 335 -14.91 -0.75 11.87
C LEU A 335 -15.10 -0.58 13.38
N ASN A 336 -15.73 -1.54 14.03
CA ASN A 336 -15.82 -1.60 15.47
C ASN A 336 -14.51 -2.19 16.03
N LEU A 337 -13.71 -1.32 16.64
CA LEU A 337 -12.42 -1.65 17.26
C LEU A 337 -12.54 -2.42 18.59
N HIS A 338 -13.76 -2.71 19.04
CA HIS A 338 -14.06 -3.47 20.26
C HIS A 338 -14.82 -4.77 19.96
N ALA A 339 -14.91 -5.18 18.71
CA ALA A 339 -15.46 -6.47 18.30
C ALA A 339 -14.46 -7.24 17.44
N ALA A 340 -14.73 -8.53 17.22
CA ALA A 340 -13.95 -9.37 16.32
C ALA A 340 -13.95 -8.79 14.89
N PHE A 341 -12.79 -8.77 14.24
CA PHE A 341 -12.58 -8.19 12.92
C PHE A 341 -13.06 -9.10 11.80
N GLU A 342 -12.82 -10.42 11.89
CA GLU A 342 -13.18 -11.37 10.83
C GLU A 342 -14.68 -11.31 10.46
N PRO A 343 -15.64 -11.36 11.41
CA PRO A 343 -17.05 -11.23 11.06
C PRO A 343 -17.41 -9.91 10.37
N GLN A 344 -16.74 -8.81 10.74
CA GLN A 344 -16.95 -7.50 10.12
C GLN A 344 -16.38 -7.45 8.70
N ILE A 345 -15.23 -8.11 8.46
CA ILE A 345 -14.60 -8.25 7.14
C ILE A 345 -15.52 -9.05 6.22
N ILE A 346 -16.04 -10.20 6.69
CA ILE A 346 -16.94 -11.07 5.91
C ILE A 346 -18.25 -10.34 5.59
N ALA A 347 -18.78 -9.55 6.52
CA ALA A 347 -20.03 -8.83 6.36
C ALA A 347 -19.92 -7.56 5.50
N ALA A 348 -18.72 -7.14 5.09
CA ALA A 348 -18.52 -5.90 4.35
C ALA A 348 -19.16 -5.97 2.96
N GLY A 349 -20.17 -5.12 2.73
CA GLY A 349 -20.91 -5.06 1.47
C GLY A 349 -20.21 -4.29 0.35
N PRO A 350 -20.77 -4.33 -0.87
CA PRO A 350 -20.26 -3.55 -2.00
C PRO A 350 -20.34 -2.04 -1.73
N PRO A 351 -19.41 -1.23 -2.27
CA PRO A 351 -19.44 0.23 -2.10
C PRO A 351 -20.65 0.89 -2.77
N ASP A 352 -21.04 2.05 -2.26
CA ASP A 352 -22.05 2.91 -2.87
C ASP A 352 -21.59 3.39 -4.27
N PRO A 353 -22.37 3.16 -5.34
CA PRO A 353 -22.04 3.60 -6.70
C PRO A 353 -21.79 5.10 -6.84
N ARG A 354 -22.34 5.94 -5.93
CA ARG A 354 -22.10 7.39 -5.91
C ARG A 354 -20.62 7.74 -5.76
N ILE A 355 -19.84 6.93 -5.05
CA ILE A 355 -18.40 7.16 -4.85
C ILE A 355 -17.68 7.15 -6.21
N ARG A 356 -17.97 6.14 -7.03
CA ARG A 356 -17.44 6.03 -8.39
C ARG A 356 -17.93 7.17 -9.28
N ALA A 357 -19.23 7.48 -9.24
CA ALA A 357 -19.80 8.55 -10.06
C ALA A 357 -19.16 9.92 -9.76
N LEU A 358 -18.86 10.20 -8.48
CA LEU A 358 -18.22 11.45 -8.06
C LEU A 358 -16.69 11.46 -8.24
N THR A 359 -16.07 10.33 -8.61
CA THR A 359 -14.62 10.26 -8.83
C THR A 359 -14.24 11.02 -10.11
N THR A 360 -14.98 10.80 -11.20
CA THR A 360 -14.78 11.54 -12.44
C THR A 360 -16.06 11.66 -13.26
N SER A 361 -16.24 12.80 -13.92
CA SER A 361 -17.35 13.00 -14.86
C SER A 361 -17.06 12.54 -16.29
N VAL A 362 -15.81 12.20 -16.60
CA VAL A 362 -15.35 11.89 -17.97
C VAL A 362 -14.55 10.58 -17.96
N PRO A 363 -15.21 9.46 -17.58
CA PRO A 363 -14.52 8.19 -17.35
C PRO A 363 -13.83 7.69 -18.62
N SER A 364 -12.58 7.25 -18.48
CA SER A 364 -11.70 6.76 -19.57
C SER A 364 -11.22 7.83 -20.56
N GLU A 365 -11.53 9.10 -20.33
CA GLU A 365 -11.15 10.20 -21.24
C GLU A 365 -10.01 11.08 -20.70
N ALA A 366 -9.55 10.87 -19.46
CA ALA A 366 -8.69 11.84 -18.78
C ALA A 366 -7.36 12.05 -19.50
N SER A 367 -6.73 10.98 -19.98
CA SER A 367 -5.47 11.08 -20.74
C SER A 367 -5.62 11.90 -22.03
N ALA A 368 -6.70 11.68 -22.79
CA ALA A 368 -6.97 12.41 -24.02
C ALA A 368 -7.28 13.88 -23.75
N ARG A 369 -8.12 14.17 -22.73
CA ARG A 369 -8.49 15.53 -22.34
C ARG A 369 -7.31 16.33 -21.80
N HIS A 370 -6.48 15.71 -20.96
CA HIS A 370 -5.27 16.34 -20.43
C HIS A 370 -4.29 16.65 -21.55
N ARG A 371 -4.11 15.72 -22.51
CA ARG A 371 -3.25 15.96 -23.67
C ARG A 371 -3.75 17.14 -24.50
N ALA A 372 -5.02 17.16 -24.87
CA ALA A 372 -5.62 18.27 -25.62
C ALA A 372 -5.40 19.62 -24.91
N GLU A 373 -5.62 19.67 -23.60
CA GLU A 373 -5.45 20.89 -22.82
C GLU A 373 -3.99 21.35 -22.72
N PHE A 374 -3.05 20.44 -22.45
CA PHE A 374 -1.62 20.79 -22.37
C PHE A 374 -1.07 21.26 -23.72
N TYR A 375 -1.48 20.62 -24.81
CA TYR A 375 -1.05 21.01 -26.16
C TYR A 375 -1.68 22.34 -26.60
N ARG A 376 -2.92 22.62 -26.19
CA ARG A 376 -3.54 23.94 -26.35
C ARG A 376 -2.75 25.03 -25.62
N LEU A 377 -2.40 24.81 -24.35
CA LEU A 377 -1.62 25.76 -23.54
C LEU A 377 -0.23 26.02 -24.10
N MET A 378 0.43 24.99 -24.65
CA MET A 378 1.71 25.12 -25.32
C MET A 378 1.61 25.74 -26.73
N HIS A 379 0.42 25.97 -27.27
CA HIS A 379 0.22 26.33 -28.69
C HIS A 379 0.95 25.36 -29.64
N LEU A 380 0.72 24.06 -29.45
CA LEU A 380 1.30 22.98 -30.25
C LEU A 380 0.18 22.02 -30.68
N PRO A 381 0.08 21.60 -31.95
CA PRO A 381 -0.92 20.61 -32.35
C PRO A 381 -0.59 19.24 -31.75
N GLU A 382 -1.62 18.52 -31.30
CA GLU A 382 -1.50 17.17 -30.79
C GLU A 382 -0.83 16.22 -31.81
N PRO A 383 -0.12 15.18 -31.34
CA PRO A 383 0.29 14.08 -32.20
C PRO A 383 -0.94 13.41 -32.84
N GLN A 384 -0.75 12.86 -34.05
CA GLN A 384 -1.82 12.13 -34.74
C GLN A 384 -2.19 10.80 -34.06
N SER A 385 -1.28 10.23 -33.27
CA SER A 385 -1.55 9.04 -32.45
C SER A 385 -2.47 9.39 -31.27
N PRO A 386 -3.27 8.43 -30.75
CA PRO A 386 -4.03 8.61 -29.52
C PRO A 386 -3.12 8.81 -28.29
N ALA A 387 -3.67 9.41 -27.21
CA ALA A 387 -2.96 9.51 -25.94
C ALA A 387 -2.77 8.11 -25.32
N ILE A 388 -1.60 7.84 -24.76
CA ILE A 388 -1.30 6.54 -24.15
C ILE A 388 -1.84 6.52 -22.72
N LEU A 389 -2.54 5.42 -22.39
CA LEU A 389 -2.95 5.09 -21.03
C LEU A 389 -2.28 3.78 -20.61
N PRO A 390 -1.11 3.82 -19.94
CA PRO A 390 -0.36 2.62 -19.60
C PRO A 390 -1.01 1.87 -18.44
N GLN A 391 -0.97 0.54 -18.46
CA GLN A 391 -1.42 -0.27 -17.32
C GLN A 391 -0.38 -0.23 -16.18
N TYR A 392 -0.81 -0.51 -14.95
CA TYR A 392 0.11 -0.74 -13.84
C TYR A 392 0.80 -2.09 -14.02
N ASP A 393 2.12 -2.13 -13.87
CA ASP A 393 2.84 -3.39 -13.94
C ASP A 393 2.84 -4.12 -12.59
N ALA A 394 2.68 -5.44 -12.63
CA ALA A 394 2.69 -6.26 -11.43
C ALA A 394 4.10 -6.35 -10.81
N ASP A 395 5.15 -6.30 -11.63
CA ASP A 395 6.54 -6.41 -11.19
C ASP A 395 7.03 -5.17 -10.40
N GLN A 396 6.28 -4.07 -10.49
CA GLN A 396 6.46 -2.86 -9.67
C GLN A 396 5.87 -3.01 -8.26
N LEU A 397 4.95 -3.95 -8.04
CA LEU A 397 4.43 -4.24 -6.71
C LEU A 397 5.45 -5.09 -5.94
N ARG A 398 6.30 -4.41 -5.18
CA ARG A 398 7.35 -5.03 -4.35
C ARG A 398 7.10 -4.76 -2.87
N PRO A 399 6.18 -5.51 -2.22
CA PRO A 399 5.92 -5.33 -0.80
C PRO A 399 7.17 -5.65 0.01
N MET A 400 7.38 -4.90 1.09
CA MET A 400 8.36 -5.22 2.11
C MET A 400 7.76 -6.29 3.01
N THR A 401 8.47 -7.42 3.14
CA THR A 401 7.99 -8.60 3.86
C THR A 401 9.12 -9.21 4.67
N GLN A 402 8.79 -9.93 5.74
CA GLN A 402 9.72 -10.82 6.43
C GLN A 402 9.06 -12.21 6.59
N PRO A 403 9.84 -13.30 6.58
CA PRO A 403 9.34 -14.62 6.88
C PRO A 403 8.75 -14.69 8.30
N VAL A 404 7.68 -15.46 8.47
CA VAL A 404 7.10 -15.74 9.78
C VAL A 404 7.91 -16.86 10.45
N SER A 405 8.68 -16.51 11.48
CA SER A 405 9.52 -17.44 12.25
C SER A 405 8.84 -18.01 13.49
N SER A 406 7.69 -17.48 13.90
CA SER A 406 6.95 -17.96 15.07
C SER A 406 5.44 -17.77 14.94
N TRP A 407 4.68 -18.74 15.43
CA TRP A 407 3.22 -18.73 15.39
C TRP A 407 2.61 -19.52 16.54
N TRP A 408 1.41 -19.10 16.94
CA TRP A 408 0.49 -19.91 17.70
C TRP A 408 -0.21 -20.89 16.77
N ALA A 409 -0.26 -22.16 17.15
CA ALA A 409 -0.99 -23.19 16.42
C ALA A 409 -2.09 -23.77 17.30
N SER A 410 -3.25 -24.01 16.70
CA SER A 410 -4.33 -24.79 17.30
C SER A 410 -4.72 -25.90 16.31
N THR A 411 -4.93 -27.11 16.83
CA THR A 411 -5.36 -28.24 16.01
C THR A 411 -6.73 -28.74 16.45
N SER A 412 -7.56 -29.10 15.48
CA SER A 412 -8.83 -29.79 15.70
C SER A 412 -8.94 -30.97 14.75
N LYS A 413 -9.86 -31.89 15.06
CA LYS A 413 -10.15 -33.07 14.25
C LYS A 413 -11.64 -33.14 14.00
N ASP A 414 -12.06 -33.28 12.75
CA ASP A 414 -13.46 -33.44 12.39
C ASP A 414 -13.96 -34.89 12.60
N ALA A 415 -15.23 -35.14 12.27
CA ALA A 415 -15.85 -36.46 12.42
C ALA A 415 -15.30 -37.51 11.43
N ASP A 416 -14.80 -37.07 10.27
CA ASP A 416 -14.21 -37.93 9.23
C ASP A 416 -12.73 -38.24 9.51
N GLY A 417 -12.16 -37.58 10.51
CA GLY A 417 -10.81 -37.78 10.99
C GLY A 417 -9.76 -36.89 10.32
N ASN A 418 -10.17 -35.90 9.54
CA ASN A 418 -9.27 -34.89 9.00
C ASN A 418 -8.90 -33.87 10.08
N TYR A 419 -7.67 -33.39 10.02
CA TYR A 419 -7.19 -32.38 10.93
C TYR A 419 -7.37 -30.98 10.33
N THR A 420 -7.64 -29.99 11.18
CA THR A 420 -7.52 -28.58 10.81
C THR A 420 -6.42 -27.97 11.65
N VAL A 421 -5.51 -27.24 11.02
CA VAL A 421 -4.46 -26.47 11.70
C VAL A 421 -4.71 -24.99 11.45
N ARG A 422 -5.00 -24.25 12.51
CA ARG A 422 -5.17 -22.79 12.47
C ARG A 422 -3.93 -22.12 13.06
N ARG A 423 -3.45 -21.06 12.40
CA ARG A 423 -2.21 -20.38 12.80
C ARG A 423 -2.35 -18.87 12.87
N TRP A 424 -1.73 -18.30 13.90
CA TRP A 424 -1.64 -16.85 14.11
C TRP A 424 -0.20 -16.46 14.42
N PRO A 425 0.32 -15.35 13.90
CA PRO A 425 1.70 -14.97 14.14
C PRO A 425 1.94 -14.63 15.62
N ALA A 426 3.07 -15.09 16.18
CA ALA A 426 3.38 -14.88 17.59
C ALA A 426 4.18 -13.59 17.87
N SER A 427 4.71 -12.95 16.82
CA SER A 427 5.47 -11.69 16.94
C SER A 427 4.60 -10.47 17.30
N VAL A 428 3.27 -10.59 17.23
CA VAL A 428 2.29 -9.57 17.61
C VAL A 428 1.38 -10.07 18.72
N VAL A 429 0.79 -9.15 19.48
CA VAL A 429 -0.10 -9.46 20.59
C VAL A 429 -1.52 -9.08 20.20
N GLY A 430 -2.45 -10.04 20.33
CA GLY A 430 -3.86 -9.80 20.06
C GLY A 430 -4.57 -9.13 21.23
N ARG A 431 -5.83 -8.73 21.02
CA ARG A 431 -6.68 -8.25 22.12
C ARG A 431 -7.11 -9.43 23.01
N PRO A 432 -7.25 -9.22 24.33
CA PRO A 432 -7.98 -10.16 25.18
C PRO A 432 -9.37 -10.43 24.57
N ASP A 433 -9.82 -11.68 24.58
CA ASP A 433 -11.15 -12.14 24.12
C ASP A 433 -11.39 -12.23 22.59
N TYR A 434 -10.43 -11.80 21.75
CA TYR A 434 -10.58 -11.82 20.27
C TYR A 434 -9.43 -12.49 19.53
N SER A 435 -8.37 -12.83 20.28
CA SER A 435 -7.18 -13.54 19.83
C SER A 435 -7.35 -15.04 20.10
N PRO A 436 -6.51 -15.94 19.55
CA PRO A 436 -6.53 -17.35 19.96
C PRO A 436 -6.32 -17.61 21.48
N GLU A 437 -6.26 -16.59 22.34
CA GLU A 437 -6.05 -16.71 23.78
C GLU A 437 -7.07 -17.62 24.46
N ASP A 438 -8.30 -17.66 23.94
CA ASP A 438 -9.38 -18.49 24.46
C ASP A 438 -9.36 -19.94 23.94
N MET A 439 -8.45 -20.26 23.01
CA MET A 439 -8.36 -21.59 22.39
C MET A 439 -7.15 -22.37 22.91
N PRO A 440 -7.27 -23.70 23.10
CA PRO A 440 -6.12 -24.56 23.30
C PRO A 440 -5.15 -24.41 22.13
N ARG A 441 -3.93 -23.94 22.45
CA ARG A 441 -2.89 -23.64 21.48
C ARG A 441 -1.51 -23.84 22.08
N HIS A 442 -0.52 -23.96 21.21
CA HIS A 442 0.89 -23.99 21.59
C HIS A 442 1.72 -23.09 20.68
N LEU A 443 2.85 -22.65 21.22
CA LEU A 443 3.80 -21.83 20.49
C LEU A 443 4.76 -22.70 19.67
N VAL A 444 4.89 -22.37 18.39
CA VAL A 444 5.90 -22.90 17.49
C VAL A 444 6.86 -21.77 17.15
N ALA A 445 8.17 -22.01 17.27
CA ALA A 445 9.16 -21.01 16.91
C ALA A 445 10.40 -21.65 16.27
N SER A 446 10.91 -20.99 15.24
CA SER A 446 12.14 -21.36 14.54
C SER A 446 13.37 -20.77 15.23
N ALA A 447 14.52 -21.42 15.10
CA ALA A 447 15.77 -21.02 15.73
C ALA A 447 16.31 -19.65 15.26
N ASP A 448 15.85 -19.16 14.11
CA ASP A 448 16.14 -17.82 13.58
C ASP A 448 15.16 -16.75 14.10
N GLU A 449 14.22 -17.10 14.98
CA GLU A 449 13.33 -16.14 15.63
C GLU A 449 14.13 -15.10 16.45
N PRO A 450 14.06 -13.80 16.11
CA PRO A 450 14.80 -12.76 16.82
C PRO A 450 14.31 -12.53 18.26
N ARG A 451 13.04 -12.83 18.57
CA ARG A 451 12.52 -12.75 19.92
C ARG A 451 12.91 -13.96 20.75
N ARG A 452 13.91 -13.76 21.61
CA ARG A 452 14.44 -14.80 22.50
C ARG A 452 13.36 -15.42 23.40
N ASP A 453 12.38 -14.64 23.84
CA ASP A 453 11.31 -15.12 24.69
C ASP A 453 10.35 -16.05 23.93
N LEU A 454 10.06 -15.79 22.65
CA LEU A 454 9.21 -16.67 21.84
C LEU A 454 9.91 -18.02 21.60
N PHE A 455 11.18 -18.00 21.18
CA PHE A 455 11.92 -19.25 20.99
C PHE A 455 12.17 -20.00 22.32
N ALA A 456 12.38 -19.29 23.43
CA ALA A 456 12.57 -19.89 24.75
C ALA A 456 11.32 -20.62 25.28
N ASN A 457 10.13 -20.11 24.97
CA ASN A 457 8.86 -20.62 25.46
C ASN A 457 8.10 -21.48 24.45
N ALA A 458 8.69 -21.76 23.28
CA ALA A 458 8.05 -22.59 22.26
C ALA A 458 7.90 -24.03 22.76
N ALA A 459 6.70 -24.60 22.57
CA ALA A 459 6.47 -26.03 22.77
C ALA A 459 7.14 -26.83 21.65
N ILE A 460 7.11 -26.27 20.43
CA ILE A 460 7.76 -26.85 19.26
C ILE A 460 8.87 -25.92 18.78
N CYS A 461 10.11 -26.40 18.84
CA CYS A 461 11.26 -25.67 18.27
C CYS A 461 11.58 -26.20 16.87
N VAL A 462 11.60 -25.32 15.88
CA VAL A 462 11.98 -25.64 14.50
C VAL A 462 13.45 -25.27 14.29
N VAL A 463 14.25 -26.19 13.75
CA VAL A 463 15.68 -25.99 13.50
C VAL A 463 16.04 -26.42 12.08
N ASN A 464 17.09 -25.84 11.51
CA ASN A 464 17.52 -26.13 10.14
C ASN A 464 18.78 -27.01 10.13
N GLY A 465 18.73 -28.11 9.37
CA GLY A 465 19.90 -28.94 9.05
C GLY A 465 20.41 -29.88 10.17
N PRO A 466 21.31 -30.80 9.82
CA PRO A 466 21.73 -31.90 10.70
C PRO A 466 22.67 -31.47 11.84
N ALA A 467 23.15 -30.23 11.84
CA ALA A 467 24.08 -29.72 12.86
C ALA A 467 23.38 -29.34 14.18
N ALA A 468 22.06 -29.15 14.16
CA ALA A 468 21.28 -28.87 15.37
C ALA A 468 20.94 -30.20 16.07
N THR A 469 21.56 -30.48 17.22
CA THR A 469 21.22 -31.66 18.03
C THR A 469 19.96 -31.39 18.86
N PRO A 470 18.84 -32.12 18.68
CA PRO A 470 17.63 -31.94 19.48
C PRO A 470 17.87 -31.99 21.00
N SER A 471 18.82 -32.81 21.45
CA SER A 471 19.25 -32.91 22.85
C SER A 471 19.74 -31.58 23.44
N THR A 472 20.46 -30.77 22.66
CA THR A 472 20.91 -29.43 23.08
C THR A 472 19.73 -28.48 23.18
N VAL A 473 18.80 -28.51 22.21
CA VAL A 473 17.59 -27.68 22.24
C VAL A 473 16.76 -27.97 23.50
N PHE A 474 16.49 -29.25 23.81
CA PHE A 474 15.75 -29.61 25.01
C PHE A 474 16.43 -29.17 26.31
N ARG A 475 17.76 -29.27 26.39
CA ARG A 475 18.52 -28.83 27.57
C ARG A 475 18.44 -27.32 27.75
N GLU A 476 18.50 -26.55 26.67
CA GLU A 476 18.47 -25.09 26.70
C GLU A 476 17.06 -24.50 26.74
N ARG A 477 16.04 -25.29 26.40
CA ARG A 477 14.65 -24.85 26.23
C ARG A 477 13.71 -25.77 27.01
N PRO A 478 13.56 -25.56 28.33
CA PRO A 478 12.74 -26.43 29.18
C PRO A 478 11.26 -26.50 28.79
N ALA A 479 10.70 -25.50 28.10
CA ALA A 479 9.33 -25.52 27.60
C ALA A 479 9.14 -26.41 26.34
N CYS A 480 10.20 -26.71 25.60
CA CYS A 480 10.13 -27.41 24.32
C CYS A 480 9.85 -28.91 24.49
N SER A 481 8.64 -29.36 24.18
CA SER A 481 8.28 -30.79 24.18
C SER A 481 8.74 -31.50 22.90
N MET A 482 8.87 -30.77 21.78
CA MET A 482 9.21 -31.36 20.49
C MET A 482 10.15 -30.47 19.66
N VAL A 483 11.09 -31.10 18.97
CA VAL A 483 12.00 -30.45 18.00
C VAL A 483 11.68 -30.97 16.61
N ALA A 484 11.48 -30.06 15.66
CA ALA A 484 11.33 -30.35 14.25
C ALA A 484 12.58 -29.88 13.49
N VAL A 485 13.36 -30.82 12.96
CA VAL A 485 14.58 -30.56 12.18
C VAL A 485 14.21 -30.57 10.70
N ARG A 486 14.25 -29.42 10.01
CA ARG A 486 14.03 -29.38 8.56
C ARG A 486 15.17 -30.10 7.84
N THR A 487 14.82 -31.14 7.11
CA THR A 487 15.77 -31.95 6.32
C THR A 487 15.68 -31.65 4.83
N GLY A 488 14.61 -30.99 4.38
CA GLY A 488 14.40 -30.58 3.00
C GLY A 488 13.20 -29.63 2.84
N PRO A 489 12.85 -29.23 1.60
CA PRO A 489 11.74 -28.30 1.33
C PRO A 489 10.37 -28.80 1.78
N ALA A 490 10.20 -30.12 1.87
CA ALA A 490 8.93 -30.78 2.22
C ALA A 490 9.10 -31.88 3.27
N THR A 491 10.24 -31.92 3.97
CA THR A 491 10.57 -32.99 4.92
C THR A 491 11.17 -32.45 6.22
N CYS A 492 10.80 -33.10 7.33
CA CYS A 492 11.28 -32.83 8.68
C CYS A 492 11.61 -34.13 9.41
N SER A 493 12.63 -34.14 10.27
CA SER A 493 12.81 -35.17 11.29
C SER A 493 12.31 -34.64 12.62
N LEU A 494 11.52 -35.44 13.33
CA LEU A 494 10.83 -35.07 14.55
C LEU A 494 11.41 -35.81 15.72
N VAL A 495 11.66 -35.10 16.81
CA VAL A 495 12.09 -35.69 18.08
C VAL A 495 11.22 -35.10 19.18
N HIS A 496 10.53 -35.95 19.92
CA HIS A 496 9.80 -35.58 21.13
C HIS A 496 10.66 -35.85 22.36
N ARG A 497 10.46 -35.08 23.43
CA ARG A 497 11.24 -35.16 24.67
C ARG A 497 11.20 -36.54 25.34
N THR A 498 10.14 -37.32 25.12
CA THR A 498 10.04 -38.71 25.64
C THR A 498 10.94 -39.70 24.90
N GLY A 499 11.59 -39.27 23.81
CA GLY A 499 12.40 -40.12 22.93
C GLY A 499 11.63 -40.71 21.75
N TRP A 500 10.37 -40.31 21.53
CA TRP A 500 9.66 -40.63 20.29
C TRP A 500 10.30 -39.87 19.12
N THR A 501 10.55 -40.57 18.01
CA THR A 501 11.12 -40.00 16.80
C THR A 501 10.38 -40.46 15.56
N ALA A 502 10.32 -39.62 14.52
CA ALA A 502 9.81 -40.00 13.21
C ALA A 502 10.32 -39.02 12.14
N ASP A 503 10.35 -39.47 10.90
CA ASP A 503 10.51 -38.60 9.73
C ASP A 503 9.13 -38.26 9.15
N LEU A 504 8.94 -37.00 8.80
CA LEU A 504 7.71 -36.42 8.29
C LEU A 504 7.95 -35.90 6.87
N ALA A 505 7.07 -36.29 5.94
CA ALA A 505 6.98 -35.72 4.60
C ALA A 505 5.61 -35.05 4.41
N VAL A 506 5.60 -33.93 3.69
CA VAL A 506 4.39 -33.15 3.41
C VAL A 506 4.16 -33.05 1.91
N PHE A 507 2.93 -33.32 1.51
CA PHE A 507 2.48 -33.21 0.13
C PHE A 507 1.32 -32.20 0.09
N SER A 508 1.39 -31.23 -0.82
CA SER A 508 0.27 -30.33 -1.07
C SER A 508 -0.37 -30.70 -2.40
N ALA A 509 -1.70 -30.65 -2.45
CA ALA A 509 -2.42 -30.71 -3.72
C ALA A 509 -2.13 -29.47 -4.61
N THR A 510 -1.60 -28.41 -4.02
CA THR A 510 -1.17 -27.20 -4.73
C THR A 510 0.32 -27.28 -5.08
N ASN A 511 0.75 -26.68 -6.20
CA ASN A 511 2.17 -26.57 -6.56
C ASN A 511 2.95 -25.58 -5.66
N HIS A 512 2.39 -25.16 -4.52
CA HIS A 512 3.02 -24.22 -3.61
C HIS A 512 3.73 -24.97 -2.47
N PRO A 513 4.99 -24.60 -2.15
CA PRO A 513 5.71 -25.21 -1.04
C PRO A 513 4.97 -24.95 0.28
N VAL A 514 4.71 -26.02 1.02
CA VAL A 514 4.16 -25.96 2.37
C VAL A 514 5.28 -26.24 3.35
N ASP A 515 5.34 -25.43 4.41
CA ASP A 515 6.35 -25.60 5.45
C ASP A 515 6.19 -26.96 6.16
N PRO A 516 7.19 -27.85 6.10
CA PRO A 516 7.07 -29.19 6.69
C PRO A 516 7.04 -29.17 8.22
N ALA A 517 7.24 -28.01 8.86
CA ALA A 517 7.01 -27.84 10.29
C ALA A 517 5.51 -27.70 10.66
N ILE A 518 4.60 -27.43 9.72
CA ILE A 518 3.18 -27.20 10.04
C ILE A 518 2.49 -28.46 10.61
N PRO A 519 2.61 -29.66 9.99
CA PRO A 519 1.94 -30.87 10.50
C PRO A 519 2.44 -31.32 11.88
N THR A 520 3.58 -30.79 12.32
CA THR A 520 4.17 -31.13 13.61
C THR A 520 3.21 -30.79 14.77
N SER A 521 2.40 -29.73 14.64
CA SER A 521 1.38 -29.40 15.64
C SER A 521 0.36 -30.51 15.87
N VAL A 522 -0.05 -31.24 14.82
CA VAL A 522 -0.99 -32.37 14.97
C VAL A 522 -0.33 -33.48 15.79
N ILE A 523 0.92 -33.79 15.47
CA ILE A 523 1.69 -34.85 16.13
C ILE A 523 1.94 -34.50 17.60
N HIS A 524 2.32 -33.25 17.87
CA HIS A 524 2.46 -32.70 19.22
C HIS A 524 1.19 -32.92 20.04
N ASP A 525 0.02 -32.57 19.49
CA ASP A 525 -1.24 -32.68 20.21
C ASP A 525 -1.71 -34.13 20.39
N GLN A 526 -1.38 -35.04 19.46
CA GLN A 526 -1.59 -36.47 19.68
C GLN A 526 -0.75 -37.00 20.84
N LEU A 527 0.56 -36.68 20.85
CA LEU A 527 1.47 -37.13 21.90
C LEU A 527 1.14 -36.52 23.27
N ALA A 528 0.78 -35.23 23.31
CA ALA A 528 0.33 -34.55 24.53
C ALA A 528 -0.95 -35.19 25.11
N ALA A 529 -1.84 -35.68 24.24
CA ALA A 529 -3.04 -36.44 24.61
C ALA A 529 -2.76 -37.94 24.87
N GLN A 530 -1.50 -38.38 24.87
CA GLN A 530 -1.09 -39.79 25.02
C GLN A 530 -1.70 -40.72 23.97
N ARG A 531 -1.88 -40.23 22.74
CA ARG A 531 -2.38 -40.99 21.59
C ARG A 531 -1.24 -41.23 20.59
N THR A 532 -1.33 -42.35 19.88
CA THR A 532 -0.42 -42.65 18.77
C THR A 532 -0.72 -41.73 17.58
N PRO A 533 0.27 -40.99 17.06
CA PRO A 533 0.09 -40.22 15.84
C PRO A 533 -0.25 -41.13 14.65
N PRO A 534 -1.17 -40.72 13.75
CA PRO A 534 -1.47 -41.49 12.55
C PRO A 534 -0.28 -41.52 11.57
N GLU A 535 -0.08 -42.65 10.89
CA GLU A 535 1.00 -42.78 9.89
C GLU A 535 0.78 -41.87 8.67
N THR A 536 -0.47 -41.62 8.29
CA THR A 536 -0.84 -40.68 7.24
C THR A 536 -2.10 -39.95 7.65
N PHE A 537 -2.15 -38.65 7.43
CA PHE A 537 -3.28 -37.81 7.80
C PHE A 537 -3.40 -36.59 6.91
N GLU A 538 -4.65 -36.17 6.70
CA GLU A 538 -5.00 -34.98 5.95
C GLU A 538 -5.11 -33.79 6.90
N ILE A 539 -4.62 -32.64 6.45
CA ILE A 539 -4.75 -31.36 7.14
C ILE A 539 -5.39 -30.34 6.21
N LEU A 540 -6.39 -29.66 6.73
CA LEU A 540 -6.90 -28.42 6.18
C LEU A 540 -6.15 -27.23 6.79
N LEU A 541 -5.48 -26.46 5.94
CA LEU A 541 -4.74 -25.25 6.26
C LEU A 541 -5.36 -24.07 5.49
N GLY A 542 -6.24 -23.31 6.15
CA GLY A 542 -7.13 -22.39 5.44
C GLY A 542 -8.01 -23.17 4.45
N SER A 543 -7.86 -22.89 3.16
CA SER A 543 -8.50 -23.65 2.06
C SER A 543 -7.63 -24.75 1.46
N THR A 544 -6.36 -24.82 1.87
CA THR A 544 -5.39 -25.73 1.26
C THR A 544 -5.41 -27.07 1.97
N GLN A 545 -5.64 -28.14 1.21
CA GLN A 545 -5.49 -29.50 1.70
C GLN A 545 -4.03 -29.97 1.54
N ILE A 546 -3.48 -30.52 2.62
CA ILE A 546 -2.14 -31.10 2.65
C ILE A 546 -2.21 -32.50 3.26
N THR A 547 -1.44 -33.43 2.68
CA THR A 547 -1.25 -34.77 3.21
C THR A 547 0.09 -34.82 3.94
N ALA A 548 0.08 -35.30 5.18
CA ALA A 548 1.27 -35.56 5.96
C ALA A 548 1.48 -37.06 6.13
N ALA A 549 2.71 -37.53 5.94
CA ALA A 549 3.08 -38.94 6.08
C ALA A 549 4.29 -39.10 7.01
N LEU A 550 4.17 -40.02 7.98
CA LEU A 550 5.22 -40.40 8.91
C LEU A 550 5.93 -41.67 8.44
N SER A 551 7.23 -41.72 8.70
CA SER A 551 8.09 -42.88 8.45
C SER A 551 9.16 -42.97 9.54
N GLN A 552 9.87 -44.10 9.61
CA GLN A 552 10.96 -44.32 10.59
C GLN A 552 10.53 -44.03 12.05
N VAL A 553 9.29 -44.39 12.39
CA VAL A 553 8.73 -44.14 13.72
C VAL A 553 9.39 -45.05 14.75
N SER A 554 9.91 -44.47 15.81
CA SER A 554 10.51 -45.20 16.94
C SER A 554 10.05 -44.61 18.26
N SER A 555 9.69 -45.46 19.21
CA SER A 555 9.48 -45.10 20.61
C SER A 555 10.62 -45.69 21.44
N LYS A 556 11.06 -44.98 22.49
CA LYS A 556 11.99 -45.55 23.45
C LYS A 556 11.30 -46.76 24.10
N ALA A 557 11.89 -47.96 23.97
CA ALA A 557 11.45 -49.12 24.75
C ALA A 557 11.56 -48.78 26.24
N GLU A 558 10.49 -49.07 27.00
CA GLU A 558 10.39 -48.79 28.44
C GLU A 558 11.59 -49.28 29.26
#